data_AF-A0A1I1I948-F1
#
_entry.id   AF-A0A1I1I948-F1
#
_cell.length_a   1.000
_cell.length_b   1.000
_cell.length_c   1.000
_cell.angle_alpha   90.00
_cell.angle_beta   90.00
_cell.angle_gamma   90.00
#
_symmetry.space_group_name_H-M   'P 1'
#
loop_
_entity.id
_entity.type
_entity.pdbx_description
1 polymer ?
#
loop_
_entity_poly.entity_id
_entity_poly.type
_entity_poly.pdbx_seq_one_letter_code
_entity_poly.pdbx_strand_id
1 'polypeptide(L)'
;MINSDILQRLTQEISGRLNAAGQTTPGSTALKSLVQEAVSKLDLVTREDYERLLQIHQRTRQRVDELAKRVEELENKAASDKN
;
A
#
# COMPACT_ATOMS: atom_id res chain seq x y z
N MET A 1 -2.84 -3.63 10.79
CA MET A 1 -2.19 -4.90 11.17
C MET A 1 -2.34 -5.81 9.96
N ILE A 2 -1.23 -6.25 9.35
CA ILE A 2 -1.29 -7.17 8.21
C ILE A 2 -1.85 -8.49 8.76
N ASN A 3 -2.99 -8.93 8.22
CA ASN A 3 -3.77 -10.02 8.80
C ASN A 3 -2.98 -11.33 8.71
N SER A 4 -2.60 -11.89 9.86
CA SER A 4 -1.77 -13.11 9.96
C SER A 4 -2.40 -14.31 9.26
N ASP A 5 -3.72 -14.34 9.16
CA ASP A 5 -4.46 -15.38 8.43
C ASP A 5 -4.11 -15.44 6.94
N ILE A 6 -3.82 -14.28 6.33
CA ILE A 6 -3.47 -14.20 4.91
C ILE A 6 -2.06 -14.76 4.69
N LEU A 7 -1.14 -14.43 5.59
CA LEU A 7 0.23 -14.95 5.55
C LEU A 7 0.23 -16.47 5.77
N GLN A 8 -0.57 -16.96 6.71
CA GLN A 8 -0.63 -18.38 7.03
C GLN A 8 -1.20 -19.21 5.88
N ARG A 9 -2.28 -18.73 5.23
CA ARG A 9 -2.82 -19.37 4.02
C ARG A 9 -1.82 -19.36 2.86
N LEU A 10 -1.12 -18.25 2.65
CA LEU A 10 -0.09 -18.12 1.62
C LEU A 10 1.08 -19.09 1.88
N THR A 11 1.57 -19.18 3.11
CA THR A 11 2.62 -20.13 3.48
C THR A 11 2.17 -21.57 3.24
N GLN A 12 0.94 -21.90 3.60
CA GLN A 12 0.42 -23.26 3.45
C GLN A 12 0.28 -23.68 1.98
N GLU A 13 -0.19 -22.76 1.13
CA GLU A 13 -0.33 -22.99 -0.32
C GLU A 13 1.03 -23.10 -1.02
N ILE A 14 1.99 -22.24 -0.66
CA ILE A 14 3.36 -22.29 -1.18
C ILE A 14 4.06 -23.57 -0.76
N SER A 15 3.98 -23.96 0.52
CA SER A 15 4.56 -25.21 1.01
C SER A 15 3.93 -26.44 0.36
N GLY A 16 2.61 -26.42 0.11
CA GLY A 16 1.91 -27.50 -0.61
C GLY A 16 2.41 -27.66 -2.04
N ARG A 17 2.55 -26.56 -2.78
CA ARG A 17 3.04 -26.57 -4.17
C ARG A 17 4.53 -26.88 -4.28
N LEU A 18 5.33 -26.44 -3.32
CA LEU A 18 6.76 -26.74 -3.23
C LEU A 18 7.02 -28.23 -2.93
N ASN A 19 6.26 -28.84 -2.01
CA ASN A 19 6.37 -30.26 -1.70
C ASN A 19 5.89 -31.14 -2.86
N ALA A 20 4.85 -30.72 -3.60
CA ALA A 20 4.41 -31.41 -4.82
C ALA A 20 5.46 -31.32 -5.95
N ALA A 21 6.12 -30.17 -6.10
CA ALA A 21 7.18 -29.97 -7.08
C ALA A 21 8.51 -30.64 -6.70
N GLY A 22 8.72 -30.93 -5.41
CA GLY A 22 9.91 -31.62 -4.90
C GLY A 22 10.03 -33.09 -5.31
N GLN A 23 8.96 -33.73 -5.79
CA GLN A 23 8.95 -35.15 -6.17
C GLN A 23 9.38 -35.43 -7.62
N THR A 24 9.57 -34.42 -8.49
CA THR A 24 9.87 -34.62 -9.93
C THR A 24 11.04 -33.80 -10.52
N THR A 25 11.99 -33.28 -9.71
CA THR A 25 13.21 -32.50 -10.11
C THR A 25 12.95 -31.14 -10.80
N PRO A 26 13.94 -30.23 -10.94
CA PRO A 26 14.91 -29.67 -9.99
C PRO A 26 14.35 -28.37 -9.34
N GLY A 27 14.67 -28.11 -8.06
CA GLY A 27 14.06 -27.04 -7.27
C GLY A 27 14.16 -25.60 -7.84
N SER A 28 15.00 -25.35 -8.85
CA SER A 28 15.14 -24.06 -9.51
C SER A 28 13.92 -23.65 -10.34
N THR A 29 13.26 -24.59 -11.04
CA THR A 29 12.12 -24.28 -11.91
C THR A 29 10.86 -23.97 -11.10
N ALA A 30 10.63 -24.74 -10.03
CA ALA A 30 9.52 -24.52 -9.10
C ALA A 30 9.66 -23.18 -8.35
N LEU A 31 10.87 -22.87 -7.87
CA LEU A 31 11.17 -21.59 -7.23
C LEU A 31 10.95 -20.42 -8.21
N LYS A 32 11.41 -20.56 -9.46
CA LYS A 32 11.21 -19.55 -10.50
C LYS A 32 9.72 -19.30 -10.77
N SER A 33 8.91 -20.35 -10.84
CA SER A 33 7.46 -20.22 -11.02
C SER A 33 6.77 -19.52 -9.84
N LEU A 34 7.19 -19.81 -8.60
CA LEU A 34 6.65 -19.16 -7.41
C LEU A 34 7.02 -17.67 -7.34
N VAL A 35 8.26 -17.32 -7.68
CA VAL A 35 8.69 -15.91 -7.77
C VAL A 35 7.93 -15.19 -8.87
N GLN A 36 7.76 -15.82 -10.03
CA GLN A 36 7.02 -15.24 -11.14
C GLN A 36 5.54 -15.01 -10.80
N GLU A 37 4.91 -15.97 -10.11
CA GLU A 37 3.53 -15.83 -9.63
C GLU A 37 3.42 -14.76 -8.54
N ALA A 38 4.37 -14.69 -7.60
CA ALA A 38 4.40 -13.65 -6.57
C ALA A 38 4.55 -12.25 -7.19
N VAL A 39 5.44 -12.08 -8.18
CA VAL A 39 5.62 -10.82 -8.90
C VAL A 39 4.39 -10.47 -9.75
N SER A 40 3.70 -11.47 -10.32
CA SER A 40 2.45 -11.22 -11.07
C SER A 40 1.28 -10.76 -10.19
N LYS A 41 1.31 -11.11 -8.89
CA LYS A 41 0.31 -10.69 -7.90
C LYS A 41 0.67 -9.37 -7.22
N LEU A 42 1.89 -8.85 -7.39
CA LEU A 42 2.24 -7.50 -7.01
C LEU A 42 1.62 -6.56 -8.04
N ASP A 43 0.70 -5.69 -7.62
CA ASP A 43 0.19 -4.61 -8.46
C ASP A 43 1.38 -3.71 -8.80
N LEU A 44 1.93 -3.89 -10.00
CA LEU A 44 3.12 -3.18 -10.47
C LEU A 44 2.70 -1.73 -10.73
N VAL A 45 2.67 -0.93 -9.67
CA VAL A 45 2.45 0.50 -9.77
C VAL A 45 3.64 1.09 -10.49
N THR A 46 3.38 1.72 -11.63
CA THR A 46 4.45 2.41 -12.37
C THR A 46 5.02 3.52 -11.50
N ARG A 47 6.29 3.85 -11.69
CA ARG A 47 6.91 4.97 -10.96
C ARG A 47 6.12 6.26 -11.15
N GLU A 48 5.56 6.47 -12.33
CA GLU A 48 4.76 7.64 -12.68
C GLU A 48 3.47 7.72 -11.87
N ASP A 49 2.76 6.60 -11.68
CA ASP A 49 1.55 6.58 -10.87
C ASP A 49 1.86 6.83 -9.39
N TYR A 50 2.94 6.25 -8.87
CA TYR A 50 3.39 6.54 -7.51
C TYR A 50 3.70 8.04 -7.31
N GLU A 51 4.39 8.66 -8.26
CA GLU A 51 4.69 10.10 -8.22
C GLU A 51 3.42 10.95 -8.29
N ARG A 52 2.41 10.56 -9.08
CA ARG A 52 1.10 11.24 -9.11
C ARG A 52 0.37 11.15 -7.77
N LEU A 53 0.34 9.97 -7.15
CA LEU A 53 -0.25 9.80 -5.81
C LEU A 53 0.46 10.66 -4.76
N LEU A 54 1.79 10.72 -4.81
CA LEU A 54 2.58 11.56 -3.91
C LEU A 54 2.24 13.05 -4.09
N GLN A 55 2.09 13.51 -5.33
CA GLN A 55 1.70 14.88 -5.63
C GLN A 55 0.29 15.20 -5.09
N ILE A 56 -0.67 14.29 -5.24
CA ILE A 56 -2.02 14.45 -4.68
C ILE A 56 -1.96 14.54 -3.15
N HIS A 57 -1.15 13.70 -2.50
CA HIS A 57 -0.97 13.76 -1.06
C HIS A 57 -0.39 15.10 -0.59
N GLN A 58 0.62 15.62 -1.28
CA GLN A 58 1.20 16.94 -0.95
C GLN A 58 0.17 18.06 -1.08
N ARG A 59 -0.60 18.10 -2.18
CA ARG A 59 -1.66 19.08 -2.37
C ARG A 59 -2.76 18.97 -1.32
N THR A 60 -3.08 17.76 -0.88
CA THR A 60 -4.07 17.53 0.17
C THR A 60 -3.59 18.10 1.50
N ARG A 61 -2.32 17.88 1.87
CA ARG A 61 -1.73 18.51 3.06
C ARG A 61 -1.80 20.03 3.00
N GLN A 62 -1.39 20.62 1.88
CA GLN A 62 -1.46 22.08 1.69
C GLN A 62 -2.89 22.62 1.86
N ARG A 63 -3.88 21.95 1.27
CA ARG A 63 -5.29 22.36 1.41
C ARG A 63 -5.80 22.24 2.84
N VAL A 64 -5.38 21.21 3.57
CA VAL A 64 -5.72 21.04 4.99
C VAL A 64 -5.12 22.19 5.82
N ASP A 65 -3.86 22.54 5.58
CA ASP A 65 -3.18 23.63 6.29
C ASP A 65 -3.83 24.99 6.00
N GLU A 66 -4.21 25.26 4.74
CA GLU A 66 -4.94 26.47 4.35
C GLU A 66 -6.32 26.55 5.00
N LEU A 67 -7.05 25.44 5.02
CA LEU A 67 -8.36 25.38 5.66
C LEU A 67 -8.25 25.58 7.18
N ALA A 68 -7.24 24.99 7.82
CA ALA A 68 -6.98 25.19 9.24
C ALA A 68 -6.74 26.68 9.56
N LYS A 69 -5.92 27.37 8.76
CA LYS A 69 -5.71 28.81 8.89
C LYS A 69 -6.98 29.63 8.70
N ARG A 70 -7.79 29.29 7.69
CA ARG A 70 -9.06 29.99 7.44
C ARG A 70 -10.03 29.80 8.59
N VAL A 71 -10.09 28.61 9.20
CA VAL A 71 -10.91 28.37 10.38
C VAL A 71 -10.43 29.23 11.55
N GLU A 72 -9.12 29.26 11.82
CA GLU A 72 -8.55 30.09 12.87
C GLU A 72 -8.82 31.59 12.65
N GLU A 73 -8.68 32.10 11.43
CA GLU A 73 -9.01 33.48 11.09
C GLU A 73 -10.50 33.80 11.31
N LEU A 74 -11.39 32.86 10.98
CA LEU A 74 -12.84 33.01 11.16
C LEU A 74 -13.23 32.93 12.64
N GLU A 75 -12.62 32.03 13.40
CA GLU A 75 -12.82 31.92 14.85
C GLU A 75 -12.36 33.20 15.57
N ASN A 76 -11.20 33.75 15.18
CA ASN A 76 -10.69 35.00 15.72
C ASN A 76 -11.60 36.20 15.39
N LYS A 77 -12.12 36.26 14.16
CA LYS A 77 -13.11 37.29 13.76
C LYS A 77 -14.41 37.16 14.54
N ALA A 78 -14.94 35.94 14.69
CA ALA A 78 -16.16 35.70 15.45
C ALA A 78 -16.00 36.01 16.94
N ALA A 79 -14.81 35.80 17.51
CA ALA A 79 -14.51 36.15 18.89
C ALA A 79 -14.37 37.67 19.11
N SER A 80 -13.84 38.40 18.12
CA SER A 80 -13.67 39.85 18.19
C SER A 80 -14.97 40.63 17.94
N ASP A 81 -15.92 40.08 17.19
CA ASP A 81 -17.24 40.69 16.93
C ASP A 81 -18.24 40.53 18.11
N LYS A 82 -17.86 39.75 19.14
CA LYS A 82 -18.70 39.44 20.31
C LYS A 82 -18.35 40.27 21.56
N ASN A 83 -17.33 41.14 21.49
CA ASN A 83 -16.95 42.12 22.52
C ASN A 83 -17.35 43.53 22.09
#